data_AF-A0A849YT37-F1
#
_entry.id   AF-A0A849YT37-F1
#
_cell.length_a   1.000
_cell.length_b   1.000
_cell.length_c   1.000
_cell.angle_alpha   90.00
_cell.angle_beta   90.00
_cell.angle_gamma   90.00
#
_symmetry.space_group_name_H-M   'P 1'
#
loop_
_entity.id
_entity.type
_entity.pdbx_description
1 polymer ?
#
loop_
_entity_poly.entity_id
_entity_poly.type
_entity_poly.pdbx_seq_one_letter_code
_entity_poly.pdbx_strand_id
1 'polypeptide(L)'
;MRRSRGRDTVGHGPLVKVIEVLAESDRSLEDAAERAVMEASKSIRNIKSVYLKDMQAIVRDGRIVAWRVNAKISFALEQRERFEETY
;
A
#
# COMPACT_ATOMS: atom_id res chain seq x y z
N MET A 1 19.45 -33.48 34.11
CA MET A 1 18.22 -33.30 33.31
C MET A 1 17.94 -31.81 33.13
N ARG A 2 18.28 -31.22 31.98
CA ARG A 2 18.00 -29.80 31.68
C ARG A 2 16.70 -29.72 30.87
N ARG A 3 15.61 -29.21 31.46
CA ARG A 3 14.40 -28.87 30.72
C ARG A 3 14.60 -27.51 30.06
N SER A 4 14.96 -27.51 28.78
CA SER A 4 14.88 -26.31 27.92
C SER A 4 13.41 -25.95 27.74
N ARG A 5 12.95 -24.87 28.37
CA ARG A 5 11.67 -24.26 28.01
C ARG A 5 11.83 -23.65 26.62
N GLY A 6 11.04 -24.13 25.68
CA GLY A 6 10.86 -23.52 24.37
C GLY A 6 10.46 -22.06 24.57
N ARG A 7 11.17 -21.16 23.89
CA ARG A 7 10.81 -19.75 23.84
C ARG A 7 9.72 -19.64 22.78
N ASP A 8 8.47 -19.74 23.20
CA ASP A 8 7.32 -19.50 22.33
C ASP A 8 7.22 -17.99 22.04
N THR A 9 8.08 -17.51 21.16
CA THR A 9 7.83 -16.22 20.52
C THR A 9 6.69 -16.45 19.54
N VAL A 10 5.46 -16.09 19.93
CA VAL A 10 4.34 -15.93 18.99
C VAL A 10 4.68 -14.72 18.11
N GLY A 11 5.53 -14.94 17.11
CA GLY A 11 5.82 -13.95 16.08
C GLY A 11 4.51 -13.61 15.39
N HIS A 12 4.01 -12.39 15.57
CA HIS A 12 2.85 -11.95 14.81
C HIS A 12 3.28 -11.82 13.35
N GLY A 13 2.49 -12.37 12.44
CA GLY A 13 2.73 -12.27 11.00
C GLY A 13 2.85 -10.80 10.56
N PRO A 14 3.42 -10.53 9.37
CA PRO A 14 3.64 -9.17 8.90
C PRO A 14 2.33 -8.37 8.90
N LEU A 15 2.30 -7.30 9.70
CA LEU A 15 1.15 -6.40 9.75
C LEU A 15 1.16 -5.48 8.53
N VAL A 16 0.10 -5.57 7.73
CA VAL A 16 -0.12 -4.75 6.54
C VAL A 16 -1.13 -3.66 6.86
N LYS A 17 -0.79 -2.41 6.55
CA LYS A 17 -1.76 -1.32 6.49
C LYS A 17 -2.23 -1.12 5.06
N VAL A 18 -3.49 -0.71 4.94
CA VAL A 18 -4.12 -0.40 3.65
C VAL A 18 -4.65 1.02 3.72
N ILE A 19 -4.39 1.81 2.67
CA ILE A 19 -5.00 3.13 2.47
C ILE A 19 -5.81 3.15 1.17
N GLU A 20 -6.81 4.02 1.09
CA GLU A 20 -7.57 4.27 -0.14
C GLU A 20 -7.07 5.57 -0.78
N VAL A 21 -6.87 5.54 -2.09
CA VAL A 21 -6.33 6.65 -2.88
C VAL A 21 -7.19 6.88 -4.12
N LEU A 22 -7.20 8.12 -4.60
CA LEU A 22 -7.79 8.50 -5.87
C LEU A 22 -6.69 9.10 -6.73
N ALA A 23 -6.61 8.68 -7.99
CA ALA A 23 -5.67 9.22 -8.95
C ALA A 23 -6.33 9.44 -10.29
N GLU A 24 -5.81 10.40 -11.06
CA GLU A 24 -6.29 10.78 -12.38
C GLU A 24 -5.15 10.82 -13.39
N SER A 25 -5.43 10.36 -14.60
CA SER A 25 -4.58 10.50 -15.77
C SER A 25 -5.39 10.94 -16.98
N ASP A 26 -4.80 11.80 -17.80
CA ASP A 26 -5.29 12.18 -19.13
C ASP A 26 -4.98 11.12 -20.20
N ARG A 27 -4.22 10.07 -19.87
CA ARG A 27 -3.71 9.07 -20.81
C ARG A 27 -4.49 7.76 -20.76
N SER A 28 -4.50 7.06 -19.63
CA SER A 28 -5.17 5.77 -19.48
C SER A 28 -5.46 5.41 -18.02
N LEU A 29 -6.18 4.31 -17.79
CA LEU A 29 -6.40 3.75 -16.45
C LEU A 29 -5.10 3.23 -15.84
N GLU A 30 -4.22 2.62 -16.63
CA GLU A 30 -2.92 2.11 -16.21
C GLU A 30 -2.02 3.24 -15.74
N ASP A 31 -1.95 4.36 -16.50
CA ASP A 31 -1.18 5.53 -16.08
C ASP A 31 -1.75 6.15 -14.80
N ALA A 32 -3.07 6.16 -14.61
CA ALA A 32 -3.69 6.61 -13.37
C ALA A 32 -3.33 5.69 -12.17
N ALA A 33 -3.27 4.38 -12.39
CA ALA A 33 -2.84 3.41 -11.38
C ALA A 33 -1.35 3.55 -11.01
N GLU A 34 -0.48 3.73 -12.01
CA GLU A 34 0.95 4.00 -11.80
C GLU A 34 1.16 5.31 -11.02
N ARG A 35 0.45 6.38 -11.38
CA ARG A 35 0.48 7.65 -10.65
C ARG A 35 0.05 7.49 -9.20
N ALA A 36 -0.98 6.68 -8.93
CA ALA A 36 -1.42 6.41 -7.55
C ALA A 36 -0.30 5.81 -6.69
N VAL A 37 0.43 4.83 -7.23
CA VAL A 37 1.56 4.18 -6.54
C VAL A 37 2.74 5.14 -6.40
N MET A 38 3.09 5.84 -7.48
CA MET A 38 4.19 6.80 -7.51
C MET A 38 4.00 7.90 -6.47
N GLU A 39 2.83 8.54 -6.43
CA GLU A 39 2.54 9.61 -5.45
C GLU A 39 2.52 9.08 -4.02
N ALA A 40 1.90 7.91 -3.77
CA ALA A 40 1.90 7.31 -2.45
C ALA A 40 3.33 6.97 -1.97
N SER A 41 4.20 6.51 -2.87
CA SER A 41 5.57 6.10 -2.56
C SER A 41 6.46 7.25 -2.05
N LYS A 42 6.06 8.51 -2.29
CA LYS A 42 6.78 9.69 -1.76
C LYS A 42 6.73 9.79 -0.23
N SER A 43 5.71 9.20 0.42
CA SER A 43 5.54 9.26 1.88
C SER A 43 5.40 7.89 2.54
N ILE A 44 5.06 6.85 1.77
CA ILE A 44 4.81 5.51 2.26
C ILE A 44 5.87 4.56 1.72
N ARG A 45 6.61 3.93 2.62
CA ARG A 45 7.59 2.89 2.28
C ARG A 45 6.95 1.51 2.28
N ASN A 46 7.64 0.54 1.68
CA ASN A 46 7.25 -0.88 1.69
C ASN A 46 5.88 -1.18 1.07
N ILE A 47 5.46 -0.42 0.05
CA ILE A 47 4.27 -0.75 -0.77
C ILE A 47 4.46 -2.14 -1.40
N LYS A 48 3.44 -2.98 -1.29
CA LYS A 48 3.45 -4.37 -1.79
C LYS A 48 2.48 -4.59 -2.95
N SER A 49 1.35 -3.89 -2.93
CA SER A 49 0.33 -4.05 -3.97
C SER A 49 -0.57 -2.82 -4.04
N VAL A 50 -1.13 -2.62 -5.22
CA VAL A 50 -2.28 -1.74 -5.44
C VAL A 50 -3.45 -2.59 -5.94
N TYR A 51 -4.63 -2.39 -5.37
CA TYR A 51 -5.88 -3.01 -5.79
C TYR A 51 -6.79 -1.94 -6.38
N LEU A 52 -7.16 -2.06 -7.64
CA LEU A 52 -8.10 -1.14 -8.29
C LEU A 52 -9.52 -1.53 -7.88
N LYS A 53 -10.20 -0.63 -7.17
CA LYS A 53 -11.55 -0.86 -6.67
C LYS A 53 -12.59 -0.37 -7.68
N ASP A 54 -12.43 0.87 -8.14
CA ASP A 54 -13.33 1.50 -9.12
C ASP A 54 -12.53 2.27 -10.18
N MET A 55 -13.09 2.35 -11.39
CA MET A 55 -12.48 2.99 -12.55
C MET A 55 -13.54 3.79 -13.30
N GLN A 56 -13.21 5.01 -13.71
CA GLN A 56 -14.13 5.89 -14.45
C GLN A 56 -13.38 6.67 -15.53
N ALA A 57 -14.07 6.94 -16.64
CA ALA A 57 -13.64 7.89 -17.66
C ALA A 57 -14.47 9.17 -17.54
N ILE A 58 -13.81 10.32 -17.59
CA ILE A 58 -14.45 11.63 -17.64
C ILE A 58 -14.62 12.02 -19.12
N VAL A 59 -15.86 12.27 -19.53
CA VAL A 59 -16.20 12.63 -20.92
C VAL A 59 -16.56 14.11 -21.00
N ARG A 60 -15.99 14.80 -21.99
CA ARG A 60 -16.38 16.16 -22.39
C ARG A 60 -16.50 16.20 -23.91
N ASP A 61 -17.57 16.81 -24.41
CA ASP A 61 -17.84 16.95 -25.86
C ASP A 61 -17.73 15.63 -26.65
N GLY A 62 -18.25 14.55 -26.05
CA GLY A 62 -18.21 13.21 -26.65
C GLY A 62 -16.83 12.54 -26.68
N ARG A 63 -15.83 13.12 -26.00
CA ARG A 63 -14.45 12.60 -25.93
C ARG A 63 -14.06 12.33 -24.49
N ILE A 64 -13.32 11.24 -24.26
CA ILE A 64 -12.71 10.99 -22.96
C ILE A 64 -11.55 11.97 -22.78
N VAL A 65 -11.57 12.70 -21.66
CA VAL A 65 -10.55 13.70 -21.31
C VAL A 65 -9.71 13.32 -20.09
N ALA A 66 -10.20 12.38 -19.28
CA ALA A 66 -9.46 11.87 -18.14
C ALA A 66 -9.95 10.47 -17.73
N TRP A 67 -9.10 9.79 -17.00
CA TRP A 67 -9.28 8.47 -16.43
C TRP A 67 -9.00 8.58 -14.94
N ARG A 68 -9.95 8.18 -14.10
CA ARG A 68 -9.75 8.14 -12.65
C ARG A 68 -9.83 6.73 -12.13
N VAL A 69 -8.96 6.44 -11.17
CA VAL A 69 -8.98 5.20 -10.41
C VAL A 69 -9.21 5.52 -8.94
N ASN A 70 -10.04 4.72 -8.29
CA ASN A 70 -10.07 4.61 -6.85
C ASN A 70 -9.43 3.27 -6.47
N ALA A 71 -8.35 3.32 -5.71
CA ALA A 71 -7.50 2.17 -5.47
C ALA A 71 -7.15 2.03 -3.98
N LYS A 72 -6.80 0.81 -3.58
CA LYS A 72 -6.29 0.51 -2.25
C LYS A 72 -4.81 0.14 -2.34
N ILE A 73 -3.96 0.82 -1.58
CA ILE A 73 -2.52 0.55 -1.51
C ILE A 73 -2.21 -0.15 -0.20
N SER A 74 -1.61 -1.33 -0.31
CA SER A 74 -1.18 -2.15 0.82
C SER A 74 0.31 -2.01 1.04
N PHE A 75 0.73 -1.75 2.27
CA PHE A 75 2.13 -1.60 2.65
C PHE A 75 2.42 -2.21 4.02
N ALA A 76 3.60 -2.81 4.16
CA ALA A 76 4.02 -3.42 5.41
C ALA A 76 4.54 -2.35 6.38
N LEU A 77 4.22 -2.49 7.67
CA LEU A 77 4.78 -1.63 8.70
C LEU A 77 6.24 -2.00 9.00
N GLU A 78 7.05 -0.97 9.21
CA GLU A 78 8.38 -1.13 9.79
C GLU A 78 8.21 -1.53 11.26
N GLN A 79 8.78 -2.67 11.65
CA GLN A 79 8.89 -3.01 13.06
C GLN A 79 10.01 -2.15 13.64
N ARG A 80 9.70 -1.31 14.63
CA ARG A 80 10.77 -0.75 15.46
C ARG A 80 11.40 -1.90 16.22
N GLU A 81 12.66 -2.19 15.95
CA GLU A 81 13.43 -3.07 16.82
C GLU A 81 13.39 -2.49 18.23
N ARG A 82 12.85 -3.25 19.16
CA ARG A 82 12.83 -2.89 20.57
C ARG A 82 14.25 -3.09 21.05
N PHE A 83 15.02 -2.01 21.17
CA PHE A 83 16.29 -2.07 21.88
C PHE A 83 15.97 -2.49 23.32
N GLU A 84 16.31 -3.72 23.70
CA GLU A 84 16.35 -4.13 25.10
C GLU A 84 17.51 -3.37 25.73
N GLU A 85 17.21 -2.27 26.43
CA GLU A 85 18.14 -1.64 27.36
C GLU A 85 18.51 -2.69 28.41
N THR A 86 19.69 -3.28 28.24
CA THR A 86 20.31 -4.13 29.25
C THR A 86 20.96 -3.20 30.27
N TYR A 87 20.39 -3.13 31.48
CA TYR A 87 20.99 -2.48 32.64
C TYR A 87 22.00 -3.40 33.33
#